data_AF-C4G8F3-F1
#
_entry.id   AF-C4G8F3-F1
#
_cell.length_a   1.000
_cell.length_b   1.000
_cell.length_c   1.000
_cell.angle_alpha   90.00
_cell.angle_beta   90.00
_cell.angle_gamma   90.00
#
_symmetry.space_group_name_H-M   'P 1'
#
loop_
_entity.id
_entity.type
_entity.pdbx_description
1 polymer ?
#
loop_
_entity_poly.entity_id
_entity_poly.type
_entity_poly.pdbx_seq_one_letter_code
_entity_poly.pdbx_strand_id
1 'polypeptide(L)' 'MEEKRIYEMDLVKQEDKETAKKTPFYQTESTGGSVWVIKPGQTLQKHRHHNSDDI' A
#
# COMPACT_ATOMS: atom_id res chain seq x y z
N MET A 1 11.85 -24.71 -4.47
CA MET A 1 11.18 -24.16 -3.28
C MET A 1 10.56 -22.86 -3.73
N GLU A 2 9.23 -22.74 -3.67
CA GLU A 2 8.57 -21.47 -3.98
C GLU A 2 8.97 -20.42 -2.95
N GLU A 3 9.42 -19.26 -3.42
CA GLU A 3 9.80 -18.14 -2.55
C GLU A 3 8.53 -17.62 -1.87
N LYS A 4 8.41 -17.86 -0.56
CA LYS A 4 7.27 -17.36 0.21
C LYS A 4 7.41 -15.85 0.39
N ARG A 5 6.42 -15.11 -0.09
CA ARG A 5 6.32 -13.65 0.09
C ARG A 5 5.65 -13.35 1.44
N ILE A 6 6.47 -13.13 2.47
CA ILE A 6 6.03 -12.75 3.81
C ILE A 6 6.57 -11.33 4.06
N TYR A 7 5.69 -10.42 4.46
CA TYR A 7 6.03 -9.02 4.71
C TYR A 7 5.68 -8.67 6.15
N GLU A 8 6.65 -8.16 6.90
CA GLU A 8 6.41 -7.60 8.23
C GLU A 8 5.90 -6.16 8.06
N MET A 9 4.63 -5.93 8.40
CA MET A 9 3.98 -4.64 8.16
C MET A 9 4.66 -3.49 8.89
N ASP A 10 5.27 -3.73 10.05
CA ASP A 10 6.02 -2.71 10.78
C ASP A 10 7.29 -2.25 10.06
N LEU A 11 7.87 -3.10 9.19
CA LEU A 11 9.00 -2.74 8.34
C LEU A 11 8.58 -2.05 7.04
N VAL A 12 7.33 -2.26 6.61
CA VAL A 12 6.81 -1.76 5.34
C VAL A 12 6.05 -0.45 5.50
N LYS A 13 5.28 -0.31 6.58
CA LYS A 13 4.42 0.85 6.78
C LYS A 13 5.27 2.11 6.98
N GLN A 14 4.87 3.18 6.31
CA GLN A 14 5.41 4.51 6.57
C GLN A 14 4.26 5.38 7.03
N GLU A 15 4.56 6.29 7.94
CA GLU A 15 3.58 7.22 8.47
C GLU A 15 3.97 8.63 8.08
N ASP A 16 2.95 9.46 7.84
CA ASP A 16 3.12 10.89 7.62
C ASP A 16 2.12 11.65 8.51
N LYS A 17 2.56 12.78 9.08
CA LYS A 17 1.75 13.54 10.04
C LYS A 17 0.67 14.36 9.35
N GLU A 18 0.89 14.77 8.11
CA GLU A 18 0.04 15.73 7.41
C GLU A 18 -0.92 15.02 6.45
N THR A 19 -0.48 13.92 5.84
CA THR A 19 -1.20 13.24 4.76
C THR A 19 -1.26 11.72 4.95
N ALA A 20 -2.28 11.09 4.36
CA ALA A 20 -2.33 9.64 4.26
C ALA A 20 -1.14 9.13 3.42
N LYS A 21 -0.41 8.14 3.92
CA LYS A 21 0.81 7.64 3.27
C LYS A 21 0.58 6.26 2.64
N LYS A 22 0.83 6.17 1.33
CA LYS A 22 0.94 4.90 0.59
C LYS A 22 2.39 4.42 0.60
N THR A 23 2.60 3.16 0.94
CA THR A 23 3.88 2.47 0.71
C THR A 23 3.68 1.23 -0.16
N PRO A 24 4.10 1.26 -1.43
CA PRO A 24 4.19 0.07 -2.27
C PRO A 24 5.30 -0.86 -1.75
N PHE A 25 5.01 -2.16 -1.64
CA PHE A 25 5.97 -3.16 -1.15
C PHE A 25 6.14 -4.36 -2.07
N TYR A 26 5.31 -4.47 -3.09
CA TYR A 26 5.32 -5.56 -4.05
C TYR A 26 4.69 -5.09 -5.37
N GLN A 27 5.26 -5.51 -6.49
CA GLN A 27 4.73 -5.24 -7.82
C GLN A 27 5.14 -6.36 -8.78
N THR A 28 4.19 -6.82 -9.59
CA THR A 28 4.41 -7.56 -10.84
C THR A 28 3.67 -6.85 -11.97
N GLU A 29 3.67 -7.46 -13.16
CA GLU A 29 2.88 -6.96 -14.28
C GLU A 29 1.37 -6.92 -14.01
N SER A 30 0.85 -7.88 -13.23
CA SER A 30 -0.58 -8.09 -13.03
C SER A 30 -1.08 -7.83 -11.60
N THR A 31 -0.18 -7.68 -10.62
CA THR A 31 -0.57 -7.49 -9.21
C THR A 31 0.36 -6.51 -8.51
N GLY A 32 -0.17 -5.75 -7.56
CA GLY A 32 0.61 -4.86 -6.71
C GLY A 32 0.15 -4.98 -5.27
N GLY A 33 1.09 -4.80 -4.33
CA GLY A 33 0.83 -4.73 -2.90
C GLY A 33 1.21 -3.35 -2.39
N SER A 34 0.28 -2.69 -1.70
CA SER A 34 0.53 -1.41 -1.04
C SER A 34 -0.13 -1.39 0.32
N VAL A 35 0.53 -0.78 1.31
CA VAL A 35 -0.08 -0.47 2.60
C VAL A 35 -0.38 1.02 2.66
N TRP A 36 -1.55 1.36 3.20
CA TRP A 36 -1.92 2.73 3.52
C TRP A 36 -1.93 2.92 5.03
N VAL A 37 -1.22 3.93 5.51
CA VAL A 37 -1.39 4.43 6.88
C VAL A 37 -2.18 5.72 6.81
N ILE A 38 -3.36 5.72 7.45
CA ILE A 38 -4.28 6.85 7.50
C ILE A 38 -4.57 7.14 8.97
N LYS A 39 -4.13 8.30 9.46
CA LYS A 39 -4.37 8.74 10.84
C LYS A 39 -5.73 9.45 10.96
N PRO A 40 -6.29 9.58 12.18
CA PRO A 40 -7.55 10.31 12.37
C PRO A 40 -7.51 11.71 11.74
N GLY A 41 -8.55 12.04 10.96
CA GLY A 41 -8.65 13.31 10.24
C GLY A 41 -7.96 13.36 8.87
N GLN A 42 -7.09 12.40 8.55
CA GLN A 42 -6.54 12.27 7.20
C GLN A 42 -7.53 11.57 6.28
N THR A 43 -7.45 11.89 5.00
CA THR A 43 -8.29 11.28 3.96
C THR A 43 -7.44 10.76 2.82
N LEU A 44 -7.90 9.65 2.24
CA LEU A 44 -7.36 9.15 0.99
C LEU A 44 -7.93 9.97 -0.16
N GLN A 45 -7.05 10.64 -0.91
CA GLN A 45 -7.47 11.37 -2.08
C GLN A 45 -8.07 10.42 -3.12
N LYS A 46 -9.07 10.91 -3.87
CA LYS A 46 -9.64 10.16 -4.99
C LYS A 46 -8.53 9.79 -5.97
N HIS A 47 -8.47 8.52 -6.31
CA HIS A 47 -7.52 7.99 -7.27
C HIS A 47 -8.21 6.95 -8.14
N ARG A 48 -7.54 6.54 -9.21
CA ARG A 48 -8.07 5.61 -10.21
C ARG A 48 -7.09 4.46 -10.40
N HIS A 49 -7.62 3.24 -10.36
CA HIS A 49 -6.91 2.07 -10.83
C HIS A 49 -7.19 1.88 -12.32
N HIS A 50 -6.11 1.87 -13.11
CA HIS A 50 -6.21 1.75 -14.57
C HIS A 50 -6.25 0.29 -15.02
N ASN A 51 -5.55 -0.57 -14.28
CA ASN A 51 -5.25 -1.95 -14.68
C ASN A 51 -5.60 -2.96 -13.58
N SER A 52 -6.30 -2.53 -12.53
CA SER A 52 -6.64 -3.34 -11.36
C SER A 52 -7.89 -2.77 -10.69
N ASP A 53 -8.52 -3.55 -9.82
CA ASP A 53 -9.47 -3.07 -8.81
C ASP A 53 -8.83 -3.19 -7.42
N ASP A 54 -9.35 -2.46 -6.43
CA ASP A 54 -9.01 -2.71 -5.03
C ASP A 54 -9.73 -3.99 -4.57
N ILE A 55 -9.00 -4.92 -3.97
CA ILE A 55 -9.54 -6.12 -3.30
C ILE A 55 -9.17 -6.04 -1.81
#